data_AF-N8WH03-F1
#
_entry.id   AF-N8WH03-F1
#
_cell.length_a   1.000
_cell.length_b   1.000
_cell.length_c   1.000
_cell.angle_alpha   90.00
_cell.angle_beta   90.00
_cell.angle_gamma   90.00
#
_symmetry.space_group_name_H-M   'P 1'
#
loop_
_entity.id
_entity.type
_entity.pdbx_description
1 polymer ?
#
loop_
_entity_poly.entity_id
_entity_poly.type
_entity_poly.pdbx_seq_one_letter_code
_entity_poly.pdbx_strand_id
1 'polypeptide(L)'
;MSIQSFVYDFKQQLKSKQINLKTTHLYELIAAAFGHKSYSSLKLSTLPLYVHSLDQSFAIELLIKRCSELQLDEIVSKLLIEQLRGFNFVFKTQEECAELVRQALDNEEFENSNIFQQLQKSFEVYSDQSVYPYLIAQLYSDFEHDFFEDDSDMNYLYQRYLQGQEISSTWKPDLDRFIANKERNEYLRKNYINYLSKASRLGNFPAKYQLYKFLLDDYVNRNEDFVESSENSEQQLDSLTEMRLELARRGNEKALRDIFEQTVSADLEKFEVSLNSLKEECLMEAWKWQKFALFLGFDLAKGNYRTYGIDEYGNDYDDDIGGPIYVAEVGRKDIYLSPLPKEKEYLLDREVEQLIYFYRNLNEFVFDRYPSISSNVWSEDEWNDEEY
;
A
#
# COMPACT_ATOMS: atom_id res chain seq x y z
N MET A 1 15.92 -22.56 -4.19
CA MET A 1 16.99 -22.25 -5.16
C MET A 1 16.52 -21.09 -6.02
N SER A 2 17.29 -20.01 -6.12
CA SER A 2 16.96 -18.86 -6.97
C SER A 2 17.30 -19.15 -8.44
N ILE A 3 16.81 -18.30 -9.37
CA ILE A 3 17.18 -18.41 -10.80
C ILE A 3 18.71 -18.37 -10.97
N GLN A 4 19.41 -17.55 -10.18
CA GLN A 4 20.85 -17.36 -10.30
C GLN A 4 21.62 -18.63 -9.91
N SER A 5 21.22 -19.28 -8.81
CA SER A 5 21.80 -20.56 -8.41
C SER A 5 21.46 -21.65 -9.41
N PHE A 6 20.23 -21.69 -9.91
CA PHE A 6 19.83 -22.61 -10.98
C PHE A 6 20.69 -22.45 -12.24
N VAL A 7 20.89 -21.22 -12.73
CA VAL A 7 21.72 -20.91 -13.90
C VAL A 7 23.17 -21.30 -13.66
N TYR A 8 23.69 -21.05 -12.46
CA TYR A 8 25.04 -21.44 -12.09
C TYR A 8 25.21 -22.97 -12.14
N ASP A 9 24.32 -23.71 -11.50
CA ASP A 9 24.37 -25.18 -11.43
C ASP A 9 24.23 -25.82 -12.81
N PHE A 10 23.26 -25.34 -13.61
CA PHE A 10 23.09 -25.83 -14.98
C PHE A 10 24.31 -25.54 -15.85
N LYS A 11 24.91 -24.35 -15.72
CA LYS A 11 26.13 -24.01 -16.46
C LYS A 11 27.31 -24.93 -16.08
N GLN A 12 27.42 -25.34 -14.82
CA GLN A 12 28.44 -26.32 -14.41
C GLN A 12 28.15 -27.71 -15.01
N GLN A 13 26.89 -28.12 -15.08
CA GLN A 13 26.50 -29.37 -15.74
C GLN A 13 26.78 -29.34 -17.25
N LEU A 14 26.56 -28.22 -17.93
CA LEU A 14 26.91 -28.07 -19.35
C LEU A 14 28.42 -28.15 -19.57
N LYS A 15 29.21 -27.50 -18.70
CA LYS A 15 30.67 -27.57 -18.75
C LYS A 15 31.21 -28.99 -18.58
N SER A 16 30.64 -29.80 -17.68
CA SER A 16 31.08 -31.19 -17.50
C SER A 16 30.81 -32.06 -18.74
N LYS A 17 29.82 -31.68 -19.56
CA LYS A 17 29.52 -32.26 -20.87
C LYS A 17 30.25 -31.57 -22.03
N GLN A 18 31.22 -30.69 -21.76
CA GLN A 18 31.98 -29.92 -22.74
C GLN A 18 31.13 -28.98 -23.61
N ILE A 19 29.92 -28.61 -23.16
CA ILE A 19 29.05 -27.65 -23.84
C ILE A 19 29.32 -26.26 -23.28
N ASN A 20 29.77 -25.33 -24.13
CA ASN A 20 30.02 -23.95 -23.73
C ASN A 20 28.85 -23.05 -24.16
N LEU A 21 28.11 -22.53 -23.18
CA LEU A 21 26.95 -21.68 -23.40
C LEU A 21 27.11 -20.33 -22.71
N LYS A 22 26.75 -19.25 -23.42
CA LYS A 22 26.72 -17.90 -22.86
C LYS A 22 25.65 -17.83 -21.77
N THR A 23 25.97 -17.22 -20.64
CA THR A 23 25.01 -17.05 -19.53
C THR A 23 23.77 -16.28 -19.97
N THR A 24 23.92 -15.31 -20.86
CA THR A 24 22.79 -14.55 -21.41
C THR A 24 21.80 -15.44 -22.16
N HIS A 25 22.28 -16.44 -22.92
CA HIS A 25 21.40 -17.38 -23.61
C HIS A 25 20.62 -18.26 -22.64
N LEU A 26 21.23 -18.67 -21.51
CA LEU A 26 20.52 -19.42 -20.47
C LEU A 26 19.34 -18.65 -19.89
N TYR A 27 19.54 -17.37 -19.58
CA TYR A 27 18.46 -16.51 -19.09
C TYR A 27 17.33 -16.34 -20.12
N GLU A 28 17.67 -16.23 -21.40
CA GLU A 28 16.68 -16.15 -22.49
C GLU A 28 15.89 -17.47 -22.66
N LEU A 29 16.55 -18.62 -22.50
CA LEU A 29 15.87 -19.92 -22.53
C LEU A 29 14.94 -20.11 -21.33
N ILE A 30 15.36 -19.69 -20.14
CA ILE A 30 14.52 -19.71 -18.94
C ILE A 30 13.30 -18.82 -19.15
N ALA A 31 13.48 -17.60 -19.65
CA ALA A 31 12.36 -16.70 -19.95
C ALA A 31 11.36 -17.33 -20.93
N ALA A 32 11.85 -17.94 -22.01
CA ALA A 32 11.00 -18.64 -22.98
C ALA A 32 10.27 -19.85 -22.35
N ALA A 33 10.90 -20.59 -21.45
CA ALA A 33 10.28 -21.70 -20.72
C ALA A 33 9.04 -21.27 -19.92
N PHE A 34 9.02 -20.02 -19.46
CA PHE A 34 7.91 -19.43 -18.72
C PHE A 34 7.03 -18.50 -19.57
N GLY A 35 7.15 -18.56 -20.90
CA GLY A 35 6.26 -17.82 -21.81
C GLY A 35 6.69 -16.39 -22.15
N HIS A 36 7.87 -15.95 -21.70
CA HIS A 36 8.37 -14.59 -21.95
C HIS A 36 9.31 -14.52 -23.14
N LYS A 37 9.25 -13.39 -23.87
CA LYS A 37 10.08 -13.15 -25.06
C LYS A 37 11.55 -12.86 -24.73
N SER A 38 11.82 -12.37 -23.51
CA SER A 38 13.17 -12.05 -23.04
C SER A 38 13.25 -12.13 -21.52
N TYR A 39 14.46 -12.26 -21.00
CA TYR A 39 14.67 -12.27 -19.55
C TYR A 39 14.32 -10.93 -18.89
N SER A 40 14.54 -9.82 -19.60
CA SER A 40 14.10 -8.50 -19.12
C SER A 40 12.58 -8.41 -18.98
N SER A 41 11.83 -8.97 -19.93
CA SER A 41 10.36 -9.03 -19.84
C SER A 41 9.93 -9.87 -18.64
N LEU A 42 10.50 -11.06 -18.44
CA LEU A 42 10.25 -11.90 -17.26
C LEU A 42 10.47 -11.11 -15.97
N LYS A 43 11.66 -10.51 -15.81
CA LYS A 43 12.04 -9.80 -14.59
C LYS A 43 11.17 -8.57 -14.29
N LEU A 44 10.72 -7.85 -15.31
CA LEU A 44 9.95 -6.62 -15.14
C LEU A 44 8.46 -6.87 -14.92
N SER A 45 7.92 -8.00 -15.37
CA SER A 45 6.47 -8.25 -15.38
C SER A 45 6.00 -9.31 -14.39
N THR A 46 6.92 -10.04 -13.74
CA THR A 46 6.55 -11.18 -12.89
C THR A 46 7.35 -11.28 -11.60
N LEU A 47 6.76 -11.98 -10.65
CA LEU A 47 7.30 -12.39 -9.37
C LEU A 47 7.45 -13.91 -9.35
N PRO A 48 8.58 -14.45 -8.85
CA PRO A 48 8.76 -15.88 -8.65
C PRO A 48 7.88 -16.37 -7.49
N LEU A 49 6.91 -17.24 -7.76
CA LEU A 49 6.08 -17.87 -6.73
C LEU A 49 6.50 -19.32 -6.53
N TYR A 50 6.79 -19.70 -5.29
CA TYR A 50 7.22 -21.05 -4.94
C TYR A 50 6.14 -22.06 -5.29
N VAL A 51 6.54 -23.24 -5.76
CA VAL A 51 5.67 -24.40 -5.98
C VAL A 51 6.37 -25.68 -5.55
N HIS A 52 5.59 -26.65 -5.09
CA HIS A 52 6.10 -27.95 -4.64
C HIS A 52 6.50 -28.89 -5.79
N SER A 53 5.85 -28.75 -6.95
CA SER A 53 6.15 -29.50 -8.17
C SER A 53 5.76 -28.64 -9.37
N LEU A 54 6.59 -28.65 -10.41
CA LEU A 54 6.30 -28.06 -11.71
C LEU A 54 5.67 -29.13 -12.62
N ASP A 55 4.52 -29.68 -12.22
CA ASP A 55 3.77 -30.58 -13.07
C ASP A 55 3.10 -29.77 -14.21
N GLN A 56 3.76 -29.79 -15.38
CA GLN A 56 3.27 -29.32 -16.69
C GLN A 56 3.23 -27.79 -16.96
N SER A 57 3.97 -26.97 -16.20
CA SER A 57 3.88 -25.49 -16.35
C SER A 57 4.87 -24.84 -17.32
N PHE A 58 5.66 -25.61 -18.09
CA PHE A 58 6.64 -25.04 -19.03
C PHE A 58 6.08 -24.94 -20.45
N ALA A 59 6.32 -23.80 -21.09
CA ALA A 59 6.14 -23.64 -22.52
C ALA A 59 7.30 -24.31 -23.27
N ILE A 60 7.31 -25.65 -23.29
CA ILE A 60 8.35 -26.46 -23.95
C ILE A 60 8.52 -26.05 -25.41
N GLU A 61 7.42 -25.80 -26.11
CA GLU A 61 7.44 -25.35 -27.51
C GLU A 61 8.18 -24.02 -27.69
N LEU A 62 7.96 -23.06 -26.77
CA LEU A 62 8.63 -21.76 -26.80
C LEU A 62 10.12 -21.88 -26.45
N LEU A 63 10.47 -22.75 -25.50
CA LEU A 63 11.87 -23.05 -25.16
C LEU A 63 12.60 -23.65 -26.37
N ILE A 64 12.03 -24.67 -27.02
CA ILE A 64 12.64 -25.32 -28.19
C ILE A 64 12.81 -24.29 -29.32
N LYS A 65 11.77 -23.50 -29.61
CA LYS A 65 11.84 -22.42 -30.60
C LYS A 65 12.97 -21.44 -30.28
N ARG A 66 13.09 -21.00 -29.03
CA ARG A 66 14.14 -20.06 -28.61
C ARG A 66 15.55 -20.68 -28.71
N CYS A 67 15.68 -21.98 -28.44
CA CYS A 67 16.92 -22.73 -28.65
C CYS A 67 17.36 -22.68 -30.12
N SER A 68 16.42 -22.91 -31.05
CA SER A 68 16.69 -22.82 -32.50
C SER A 68 17.04 -21.41 -32.96
N GLU A 69 16.33 -20.38 -32.49
CA GLU A 69 16.63 -18.97 -32.79
C GLU A 69 18.04 -18.55 -32.34
N LEU A 70 18.49 -19.07 -31.20
CA LEU A 70 19.82 -18.84 -30.66
C LEU A 70 20.90 -19.76 -31.27
N GLN A 71 20.54 -20.59 -32.24
CA GLN A 71 21.42 -21.54 -32.94
C GLN A 71 22.12 -22.50 -31.97
N LEU A 72 21.39 -22.98 -30.96
CA LEU A 72 21.88 -23.90 -29.94
C LEU A 72 21.57 -25.36 -30.31
N ASP A 73 22.40 -26.27 -29.81
CA ASP A 73 22.20 -27.71 -29.95
C ASP A 73 20.94 -28.16 -29.17
N GLU A 74 20.16 -29.07 -29.77
CA GLU A 74 18.96 -29.66 -29.17
C GLU A 74 19.23 -30.36 -27.82
N ILE A 75 20.46 -30.84 -27.60
CA ILE A 75 20.91 -31.40 -26.32
C ILE A 75 20.74 -30.38 -25.18
N VAL A 76 20.95 -29.09 -25.43
CA VAL A 76 20.79 -28.03 -24.42
C VAL A 76 19.35 -27.95 -23.95
N SER A 77 18.38 -27.94 -24.88
CA SER A 77 16.96 -27.89 -24.52
C SER A 77 16.52 -29.12 -23.72
N LYS A 78 17.00 -30.33 -24.08
CA LYS A 78 16.67 -31.56 -23.36
C LYS A 78 17.17 -31.54 -21.92
N LEU A 79 18.44 -31.19 -21.72
CA LEU A 79 19.04 -31.09 -20.39
C LEU A 79 18.37 -29.99 -19.55
N LEU A 80 18.04 -28.86 -20.15
CA LEU A 80 17.36 -27.77 -19.46
C LEU A 80 15.97 -28.20 -18.99
N ILE A 81 15.19 -28.86 -19.84
CA ILE A 81 13.86 -29.38 -19.49
C ILE A 81 13.96 -30.38 -18.32
N GLU A 82 14.94 -31.29 -18.35
CA GLU A 82 15.17 -32.23 -17.25
C GLU A 82 15.49 -31.53 -15.93
N GLN A 83 16.36 -30.53 -15.96
CA GLN A 83 16.72 -29.80 -14.73
C GLN A 83 15.60 -28.89 -14.24
N LEU A 84 14.82 -28.29 -15.15
CA LEU A 84 13.68 -27.44 -14.80
C LEU A 84 12.61 -28.21 -14.01
N ARG A 85 12.47 -29.53 -14.19
CA ARG A 85 11.55 -30.34 -13.36
C ARG A 85 11.85 -30.29 -11.87
N GLY A 86 13.10 -30.02 -11.48
CA GLY A 86 13.51 -29.81 -10.09
C GLY A 86 13.50 -28.35 -9.64
N PHE A 87 13.08 -27.43 -10.52
CA PHE A 87 12.90 -26.03 -10.16
C PHE A 87 11.57 -25.89 -9.40
N ASN A 88 11.54 -25.00 -8.41
CA ASN A 88 10.40 -24.87 -7.48
C ASN A 88 9.74 -23.50 -7.56
N PHE A 89 9.82 -22.83 -8.71
CA PHE A 89 9.21 -21.52 -8.90
C PHE A 89 8.49 -21.42 -10.23
N VAL A 90 7.29 -20.86 -10.20
CA VAL A 90 6.58 -20.31 -11.34
C VAL A 90 6.72 -18.79 -11.35
N PHE A 91 6.44 -18.15 -12.47
CA PHE A 91 6.49 -16.70 -12.58
C PHE A 91 5.07 -16.19 -12.80
N LYS A 92 4.61 -15.35 -11.89
CA LYS A 92 3.26 -14.79 -11.88
C LYS A 92 3.33 -13.28 -11.88
N THR A 93 2.46 -12.63 -12.63
CA THR A 93 2.27 -11.18 -12.51
C THR A 93 1.78 -10.83 -11.10
N GLN A 94 1.97 -9.57 -10.72
CA GLN A 94 1.45 -9.10 -9.42
C GLN A 94 -0.06 -9.29 -9.30
N GLU A 95 -0.81 -9.07 -10.38
CA GLU A 95 -2.26 -9.28 -10.43
C GLU A 95 -2.65 -10.75 -10.28
N GLU A 96 -1.94 -11.68 -10.93
CA GLU A 96 -2.20 -13.11 -10.72
C GLU A 96 -1.94 -13.53 -9.26
N CYS A 97 -0.92 -12.98 -8.62
CA CYS A 97 -0.70 -13.21 -7.19
C CYS A 97 -1.80 -12.58 -6.33
N ALA A 98 -2.28 -11.38 -6.68
CA ALA A 98 -3.38 -10.72 -6.00
C ALA A 98 -4.67 -11.55 -6.08
N GLU A 99 -5.01 -12.07 -7.26
CA GLU A 99 -6.16 -12.94 -7.48
C GLU A 99 -6.09 -14.21 -6.61
N LEU A 100 -4.91 -14.86 -6.54
CA LEU A 100 -4.71 -16.03 -5.67
C LEU A 100 -4.88 -15.70 -4.18
N VAL A 101 -4.45 -14.50 -3.75
CA VAL A 101 -4.67 -14.01 -2.39
C VAL A 101 -6.15 -13.74 -2.12
N ARG A 102 -6.87 -13.10 -3.06
CA ARG A 102 -8.32 -12.87 -2.95
C ARG A 102 -9.08 -14.18 -2.80
N GLN A 103 -8.77 -15.19 -3.62
CA GLN A 103 -9.38 -16.52 -3.50
C GLN A 103 -9.09 -17.22 -2.16
N ALA A 104 -7.95 -16.92 -1.53
CA ALA A 104 -7.63 -17.47 -0.22
C ALA A 104 -8.34 -16.74 0.93
N LEU A 105 -8.59 -15.44 0.79
CA LEU A 105 -9.35 -14.64 1.75
C LEU A 105 -10.81 -15.11 1.91
N ASP A 106 -11.38 -15.74 0.88
CA ASP A 106 -12.71 -16.35 0.97
C ASP A 106 -12.76 -17.59 1.89
N ASN A 107 -11.61 -18.09 2.38
CA ASN A 107 -11.53 -19.23 3.28
C ASN A 107 -11.18 -18.81 4.71
N GLU A 108 -11.95 -19.27 5.69
CA GLU A 108 -11.72 -18.99 7.12
C GLU A 108 -10.40 -19.58 7.66
N GLU A 109 -9.72 -20.48 6.95
CA GLU A 109 -8.42 -21.06 7.34
C GLU A 109 -7.35 -20.81 6.26
N PHE A 110 -7.16 -19.55 5.87
CA PHE A 110 -6.18 -19.20 4.85
C PHE A 110 -4.74 -19.61 5.21
N GLU A 111 -4.40 -19.82 6.49
CA GLU A 111 -3.07 -20.27 6.92
C GLU A 111 -2.74 -21.67 6.37
N ASN A 112 -3.77 -22.48 6.17
CA ASN A 112 -3.66 -23.80 5.56
C ASN A 112 -3.70 -23.74 4.02
N SER A 113 -3.93 -22.57 3.43
CA SER A 113 -3.97 -22.40 1.99
C SER A 113 -2.58 -22.62 1.37
N ASN A 114 -2.59 -23.18 0.16
CA ASN A 114 -1.37 -23.36 -0.62
C ASN A 114 -0.68 -22.02 -0.88
N ILE A 115 -1.43 -20.96 -1.22
CA ILE A 115 -0.87 -19.65 -1.54
C ILE A 115 -0.13 -19.02 -0.36
N PHE A 116 -0.63 -19.14 0.88
CA PHE A 116 0.06 -18.62 2.06
C PHE A 116 1.45 -19.24 2.22
N GLN A 117 1.54 -20.58 2.13
CA GLN A 117 2.81 -21.29 2.22
C GLN A 117 3.75 -20.97 1.05
N GLN A 118 3.19 -20.80 -0.16
CA GLN A 118 3.96 -20.40 -1.34
C GLN A 118 4.56 -19.01 -1.18
N LEU A 119 3.78 -18.03 -0.71
CA LEU A 119 4.25 -16.66 -0.47
C LEU A 119 5.35 -16.63 0.60
N GLN A 120 5.19 -17.36 1.71
CA GLN A 120 6.21 -17.46 2.75
C GLN A 120 7.54 -18.01 2.22
N LYS A 121 7.50 -19.16 1.52
CA LYS A 121 8.71 -19.75 0.93
C LYS A 121 9.31 -18.89 -0.18
N SER A 122 8.48 -18.16 -0.93
CA SER A 122 8.96 -17.21 -1.93
C SER A 122 9.74 -16.09 -1.26
N PHE A 123 9.20 -15.54 -0.17
CA PHE A 123 9.86 -14.49 0.59
C PHE A 123 11.16 -14.94 1.26
N GLU A 124 11.24 -16.19 1.73
CA GLU A 124 12.49 -16.77 2.26
C GLU A 124 13.63 -16.77 1.23
N VAL A 125 13.30 -17.00 -0.05
CA VAL A 125 14.29 -17.04 -1.14
C VAL A 125 14.54 -15.66 -1.75
N TYR A 126 13.52 -14.80 -1.81
CA TYR A 126 13.53 -13.47 -2.40
C TYR A 126 13.19 -12.40 -1.35
N SER A 127 14.02 -12.33 -0.31
CA SER A 127 13.77 -11.51 0.90
C SER A 127 13.88 -10.00 0.68
N ASP A 128 14.40 -9.58 -0.48
CA ASP A 128 14.48 -8.18 -0.92
C ASP A 128 13.20 -7.71 -1.63
N GLN A 129 12.30 -8.62 -2.01
CA GLN A 129 11.07 -8.29 -2.71
C GLN A 129 9.96 -7.91 -1.73
N SER A 130 9.64 -6.62 -1.70
CA SER A 130 8.67 -6.04 -0.76
C SER A 130 7.22 -6.51 -0.98
N VAL A 131 6.90 -7.03 -2.18
CA VAL A 131 5.54 -7.47 -2.54
C VAL A 131 5.10 -8.70 -1.77
N TYR A 132 5.99 -9.66 -1.45
CA TYR A 132 5.59 -10.85 -0.69
C TYR A 132 5.09 -10.53 0.71
N PRO A 133 5.86 -9.82 1.57
CA PRO A 133 5.34 -9.46 2.89
C PRO A 133 4.10 -8.56 2.77
N TYR A 134 3.97 -7.74 1.73
CA TYR A 134 2.75 -6.97 1.51
C TYR A 134 1.53 -7.85 1.24
N LEU A 135 1.62 -8.81 0.31
CA LEU A 135 0.55 -9.77 0.01
C LEU A 135 0.23 -10.69 1.19
N ILE A 136 1.23 -11.12 1.95
CA ILE A 136 1.02 -11.89 3.18
C ILE A 136 0.29 -11.05 4.23
N ALA A 137 0.60 -9.75 4.34
CA ALA A 137 -0.15 -8.86 5.23
C ALA A 137 -1.63 -8.81 4.83
N GLN A 138 -1.95 -8.77 3.53
CA GLN A 138 -3.36 -8.73 3.09
C GLN A 138 -4.15 -9.97 3.52
N LEU A 139 -3.51 -11.15 3.64
CA LEU A 139 -4.18 -12.33 4.20
C LEU A 139 -4.56 -12.17 5.68
N TYR A 140 -3.85 -11.32 6.41
CA TYR A 140 -4.08 -11.02 7.82
C TYR A 140 -4.98 -9.79 8.04
N SER A 141 -5.55 -9.16 7.00
CA SER A 141 -6.29 -7.89 7.14
C SER A 141 -7.66 -8.03 7.84
N ASP A 142 -8.19 -9.25 7.99
CA ASP A 142 -9.56 -9.52 8.44
C ASP A 142 -9.73 -9.54 9.96
N PHE A 143 -9.00 -8.68 10.66
CA PHE A 143 -9.19 -8.50 12.09
C PHE A 143 -10.16 -7.34 12.34
N GLU A 144 -11.07 -7.52 13.28
CA GLU A 144 -12.01 -6.49 13.72
C GLU A 144 -11.26 -5.44 14.55
N HIS A 145 -11.39 -4.15 14.20
CA HIS A 145 -10.72 -3.05 14.89
C HIS A 145 -11.35 -2.80 16.27
N ASP A 146 -12.68 -2.93 16.37
CA ASP A 146 -13.47 -2.62 17.56
C ASP A 146 -14.04 -3.88 18.25
N PHE A 147 -13.30 -5.00 18.20
CA PHE A 147 -13.71 -6.30 18.77
C PHE A 147 -14.18 -6.22 20.24
N PHE A 148 -13.83 -5.16 20.97
CA PHE A 148 -14.06 -5.00 22.41
C PHE A 148 -15.18 -4.03 22.80
N GLU A 149 -15.73 -3.23 21.90
CA GLU A 149 -16.67 -2.17 22.32
C GLU A 149 -18.11 -2.66 22.48
N ASP A 150 -18.51 -3.67 21.71
CA ASP A 150 -19.94 -4.03 21.61
C ASP A 150 -20.43 -5.11 22.60
N ASP A 151 -19.54 -5.93 23.20
CA ASP A 151 -19.94 -7.04 24.07
C ASP A 151 -19.51 -6.84 25.55
N SER A 152 -20.24 -5.95 26.24
CA SER A 152 -20.00 -5.64 27.66
C SER A 152 -20.09 -6.87 28.57
N ASP A 153 -20.96 -7.82 28.24
CA ASP A 153 -21.23 -9.00 29.07
C ASP A 153 -20.11 -10.04 28.95
N MET A 154 -19.64 -10.33 27.74
CA MET A 154 -18.49 -11.23 27.54
C MET A 154 -17.19 -10.63 28.06
N ASN A 155 -16.99 -9.33 27.90
CA ASN A 155 -15.84 -8.63 28.49
C ASN A 155 -15.83 -8.76 30.02
N TYR A 156 -16.97 -8.58 30.68
CA TYR A 156 -17.10 -8.78 32.12
C TYR A 156 -16.75 -10.21 32.54
N LEU A 157 -17.30 -11.22 31.85
CA LEU A 157 -17.01 -12.63 32.12
C LEU A 157 -15.54 -13.00 31.88
N TYR A 158 -14.93 -12.44 30.83
CA TYR A 158 -13.52 -12.60 30.53
C TYR A 158 -12.61 -12.02 31.62
N GLN A 159 -12.92 -10.83 32.15
CA GLN A 159 -12.18 -10.25 33.28
C GLN A 159 -12.28 -11.13 34.54
N ARG A 160 -13.45 -11.69 34.82
CA ARG A 160 -13.63 -12.63 35.95
C ARG A 160 -12.83 -13.93 35.75
N TYR A 161 -12.80 -14.44 34.51
CA TYR A 161 -11.99 -15.59 34.14
C TYR A 161 -10.49 -15.34 34.36
N LEU A 162 -9.97 -14.18 33.93
CA LEU A 162 -8.58 -13.77 34.16
C LEU A 162 -8.23 -13.67 35.65
N GLN A 163 -9.19 -13.30 36.50
CA GLN A 163 -9.04 -13.24 37.96
C GLN A 163 -9.16 -14.62 38.63
N GLY A 164 -9.34 -15.71 37.87
CA GLY A 164 -9.48 -17.07 38.38
C GLY A 164 -10.81 -17.33 39.09
N GLN A 165 -11.85 -16.52 38.83
CA GLN A 165 -13.16 -16.72 39.43
C GLN A 165 -13.94 -17.84 38.73
N GLU A 166 -14.83 -18.50 39.47
CA GLU A 166 -15.68 -19.56 38.91
C GLU A 166 -16.71 -18.95 37.94
N ILE A 167 -16.69 -19.45 36.70
CA ILE A 167 -17.65 -19.07 35.65
C ILE A 167 -18.73 -20.14 35.59
N SER A 168 -20.00 -19.71 35.59
CA SER A 168 -21.15 -20.60 35.46
C SER A 168 -21.03 -21.48 34.22
N SER A 169 -21.38 -22.77 34.36
CA SER A 169 -21.40 -23.73 33.25
C SER A 169 -22.32 -23.32 32.10
N THR A 170 -23.34 -22.49 32.37
CA THR A 170 -24.23 -21.91 31.35
C THR A 170 -23.49 -21.01 30.38
N TRP A 171 -22.56 -20.19 30.89
CA TRP A 171 -21.86 -19.15 30.12
C TRP A 171 -20.49 -19.61 29.61
N LYS A 172 -19.99 -20.74 30.13
CA LYS A 172 -18.66 -21.25 29.80
C LYS A 172 -18.44 -21.49 28.28
N PRO A 173 -19.37 -22.09 27.51
CA PRO A 173 -19.17 -22.29 26.08
C PRO A 173 -19.06 -20.99 25.28
N ASP A 174 -19.89 -20.00 25.61
CA ASP A 174 -19.85 -18.69 24.95
C ASP A 174 -18.57 -17.92 25.29
N LEU A 175 -18.15 -17.97 26.56
CA LEU A 175 -16.87 -17.41 27.00
C LEU A 175 -15.67 -18.10 26.32
N ASP A 176 -15.66 -19.42 26.20
CA ASP A 176 -14.58 -20.15 25.54
C ASP A 176 -14.49 -19.78 24.03
N ARG A 177 -15.64 -19.57 23.36
CA ARG A 177 -15.69 -19.05 21.98
C ARG A 177 -15.21 -17.60 21.89
N PHE A 178 -15.62 -16.75 22.83
CA PHE A 178 -15.16 -15.37 22.92
C PHE A 178 -13.64 -15.29 23.07
N ILE A 179 -13.06 -16.10 23.95
CA ILE A 179 -11.60 -16.19 24.14
C ILE A 179 -10.92 -16.63 22.84
N ALA A 180 -11.42 -17.66 22.16
CA ALA A 180 -10.84 -18.13 20.91
C ALA A 180 -10.90 -17.06 19.80
N ASN A 181 -12.02 -16.34 19.67
CA ASN A 181 -12.15 -15.26 18.70
C ASN A 181 -11.23 -14.08 19.02
N LYS A 182 -11.08 -13.73 20.30
CA LYS A 182 -10.16 -12.70 20.77
C LYS A 182 -8.71 -13.05 20.45
N GLU A 183 -8.27 -14.26 20.79
CA GLU A 183 -6.92 -14.75 20.49
C GLU A 183 -6.66 -14.78 18.99
N ARG A 184 -7.65 -15.18 18.19
CA ARG A 184 -7.59 -15.13 16.72
C ARG A 184 -7.44 -13.71 16.21
N ASN A 185 -8.27 -12.76 16.66
CA ASN A 185 -8.19 -11.36 16.25
C ASN A 185 -6.81 -10.76 16.59
N GLU A 186 -6.31 -10.96 17.82
CA GLU A 186 -4.98 -10.50 18.22
C GLU A 186 -3.87 -11.11 17.37
N TYR A 187 -3.99 -12.40 17.03
CA TYR A 187 -3.07 -13.09 16.13
C TYR A 187 -3.06 -12.47 14.73
N LEU A 188 -4.24 -12.20 14.15
CA LEU A 188 -4.36 -11.57 12.83
C LEU A 188 -3.76 -10.16 12.86
N ARG A 189 -4.19 -9.31 13.80
CA ARG A 189 -3.70 -7.94 14.00
C ARG A 189 -2.18 -7.89 14.14
N LYS A 190 -1.60 -8.74 14.98
CA LYS A 190 -0.14 -8.79 15.19
C LYS A 190 0.61 -9.16 13.92
N ASN A 191 0.12 -10.14 13.16
CA ASN A 191 0.78 -10.56 11.93
C ASN A 191 0.61 -9.54 10.80
N TYR A 192 -0.56 -8.91 10.69
CA TYR A 192 -0.81 -7.79 9.77
C TYR A 192 0.25 -6.69 9.94
N ILE A 193 0.40 -6.16 11.15
CA ILE A 193 1.38 -5.11 11.47
C ILE A 193 2.82 -5.58 11.19
N ASN A 194 3.16 -6.81 11.57
CA ASN A 194 4.49 -7.38 11.37
C ASN A 194 4.87 -7.45 9.89
N TYR A 195 3.97 -7.95 9.04
CA TYR A 195 4.22 -8.07 7.60
C TYR A 195 4.17 -6.73 6.87
N LEU A 196 3.25 -5.81 7.25
CA LEU A 196 3.29 -4.43 6.75
C LEU A 196 4.60 -3.73 7.11
N SER A 197 5.09 -3.88 8.34
CA SER A 197 6.36 -3.32 8.78
C SER A 197 7.54 -3.85 7.96
N LYS A 198 7.54 -5.15 7.63
CA LYS A 198 8.56 -5.75 6.75
C LYS A 198 8.48 -5.18 5.34
N ALA A 199 7.29 -5.12 4.75
CA ALA A 199 7.08 -4.58 3.41
C ALA A 199 7.47 -3.10 3.31
N SER A 200 7.08 -2.29 4.30
CA SER A 200 7.43 -0.88 4.43
C SER A 200 8.93 -0.66 4.49
N ARG A 201 9.67 -1.43 5.31
CA ARG A 201 11.15 -1.38 5.38
C ARG A 201 11.83 -1.73 4.06
N LEU A 202 11.19 -2.56 3.23
CA LEU A 202 11.66 -2.91 1.88
C LEU A 202 11.22 -1.90 0.80
N GLY A 203 10.57 -0.79 1.19
CA GLY A 203 10.16 0.28 0.29
C GLY A 203 8.79 0.09 -0.36
N ASN A 204 7.93 -0.80 0.13
CA ASN A 204 6.54 -0.88 -0.33
C ASN A 204 5.73 0.30 0.23
N PHE A 205 5.41 1.27 -0.61
CA PHE A 205 4.64 2.45 -0.20
C PHE A 205 3.21 2.13 0.26
N PRO A 206 2.43 1.28 -0.45
CA PRO A 206 1.10 0.89 0.02
C PRO A 206 1.12 0.29 1.43
N ALA A 207 2.12 -0.54 1.75
CA ALA A 207 2.30 -1.07 3.09
C ALA A 207 2.67 0.01 4.12
N LYS A 208 3.53 0.97 3.75
CA LYS A 208 3.87 2.13 4.60
C LYS A 208 2.62 2.95 4.90
N TYR A 209 1.76 3.18 3.91
CA TYR A 209 0.53 3.94 4.04
C TYR A 209 -0.54 3.21 4.86
N GLN A 210 -0.75 1.91 4.63
CA GLN A 210 -1.67 1.10 5.44
C GLN A 210 -1.22 1.05 6.91
N LEU A 211 0.08 0.89 7.16
CA LEU A 211 0.64 0.92 8.52
C LEU A 211 0.43 2.29 9.18
N TYR A 212 0.59 3.37 8.41
CA TYR A 212 0.34 4.73 8.89
C TYR A 212 -1.11 4.96 9.28
N LYS A 213 -2.08 4.57 8.42
CA LYS A 213 -3.51 4.67 8.73
C LYS A 213 -3.83 3.91 10.01
N PHE A 214 -3.36 2.67 10.08
CA PHE A 214 -3.53 1.82 11.25
C PHE A 214 -3.03 2.45 12.56
N LEU A 215 -1.85 3.07 12.54
CA LEU A 215 -1.28 3.74 13.71
C LEU A 215 -2.00 5.05 14.07
N LEU A 216 -2.55 5.75 13.07
CA LEU A 216 -3.32 6.96 13.28
C LEU A 216 -4.65 6.66 13.96
N ASP A 217 -5.37 5.63 13.49
CA ASP A 217 -6.64 5.20 14.09
C ASP A 217 -6.43 4.74 15.55
N ASP A 218 -5.38 3.93 15.80
CA ASP A 218 -4.97 3.53 17.14
C ASP A 218 -4.60 4.72 18.05
N TYR A 219 -4.11 5.82 17.48
CA TYR A 219 -3.79 7.04 18.22
C TYR A 219 -5.06 7.83 18.55
N VAL A 220 -5.93 8.08 17.58
CA VAL A 220 -7.19 8.82 17.80
C VAL A 220 -8.01 8.14 18.91
N ASN A 221 -8.18 6.82 18.83
CA ASN A 221 -8.96 6.07 19.83
C ASN A 221 -8.33 6.07 21.23
N ARG A 222 -6.99 6.21 21.36
CA ARG A 222 -6.31 6.27 22.67
C ARG A 222 -6.30 7.66 23.29
N ASN A 223 -6.32 8.73 22.49
CA ASN A 223 -6.28 10.09 23.01
C ASN A 223 -7.64 10.65 23.43
N GLU A 224 -8.74 9.96 23.11
CA GLU A 224 -10.01 10.25 23.79
C GLU A 224 -9.91 9.97 25.31
N ASP A 225 -9.04 9.04 25.72
CA ASP A 225 -8.90 8.63 27.12
C ASP A 225 -7.57 9.02 27.82
N PHE A 226 -6.50 9.42 27.12
CA PHE A 226 -5.20 9.67 27.78
C PHE A 226 -4.31 10.71 27.08
N VAL A 227 -4.24 11.92 27.64
CA VAL A 227 -3.23 12.94 27.29
C VAL A 227 -2.03 12.76 28.21
N GLU A 228 -1.05 11.90 27.88
CA GLU A 228 0.28 11.96 28.52
C GLU A 228 1.36 11.12 27.79
N SER A 229 2.13 11.74 26.88
CA SER A 229 3.60 11.56 26.76
C SER A 229 4.16 12.39 25.59
N SER A 230 4.96 13.41 25.91
CA SER A 230 5.51 14.36 24.93
C SER A 230 6.59 13.78 24.01
N GLU A 231 7.37 12.79 24.45
CA GLU A 231 8.49 12.26 23.64
C GLU A 231 8.06 11.35 22.47
N ASN A 232 6.95 10.61 22.61
CA ASN A 232 6.38 9.82 21.50
C ASN A 232 5.65 10.71 20.48
N SER A 233 5.14 11.86 20.91
CA SER A 233 4.35 12.76 20.06
C SER A 233 5.19 13.44 18.97
N GLU A 234 6.44 13.79 19.24
CA GLU A 234 7.33 14.44 18.25
C GLU A 234 7.76 13.48 17.13
N GLN A 235 8.18 12.24 17.48
CA GLN A 235 8.52 11.21 16.48
C GLN A 235 7.33 10.79 15.63
N GLN A 236 6.13 10.79 16.23
CA GLN A 236 4.88 10.54 15.50
C GLN A 236 4.55 11.70 14.56
N LEU A 237 4.67 12.96 15.00
CA LEU A 237 4.42 14.15 14.17
C LEU A 237 5.35 14.25 12.95
N ASP A 238 6.63 13.90 13.12
CA ASP A 238 7.60 13.80 12.01
C ASP A 238 7.17 12.73 11.01
N SER A 239 6.72 11.56 11.50
CA SER A 239 6.21 10.48 10.65
C SER A 239 4.94 10.89 9.87
N LEU A 240 4.05 11.68 10.49
CA LEU A 240 2.86 12.25 9.83
C LEU A 240 3.25 13.21 8.71
N THR A 241 4.22 14.08 8.96
CA THR A 241 4.69 15.07 8.00
C THR A 241 5.37 14.40 6.80
N GLU A 242 6.23 13.41 7.05
CA GLU A 242 6.86 12.61 6.00
C GLU A 242 5.82 11.86 5.15
N MET A 243 4.82 11.23 5.79
CA MET A 243 3.77 10.51 5.07
C MET A 243 2.94 11.45 4.20
N ARG A 244 2.54 12.61 4.73
CA ARG A 244 1.80 13.64 3.98
C ARG A 244 2.58 14.12 2.77
N LEU A 245 3.87 14.38 2.92
CA LEU A 245 4.75 14.76 1.80
C LEU A 245 4.82 13.67 0.72
N GLU A 246 4.93 12.42 1.15
CA GLU A 246 5.05 11.26 0.26
C GLU A 246 3.73 10.98 -0.50
N LEU A 247 2.58 11.24 0.13
CA LEU A 247 1.25 11.24 -0.48
C LEU A 247 1.06 12.40 -1.47
N ALA A 248 1.49 13.61 -1.09
CA ALA A 248 1.42 14.77 -1.97
C ALA A 248 2.24 14.56 -3.25
N ARG A 249 3.45 14.00 -3.16
CA ARG A 249 4.27 13.61 -4.33
C ARG A 249 3.59 12.57 -5.24
N ARG A 250 2.68 11.77 -4.69
CA ARG A 250 1.84 10.79 -5.41
C ARG A 250 0.52 11.38 -5.89
N GLY A 251 0.32 12.69 -5.74
CA GLY A 251 -0.83 13.40 -6.27
C GLY A 251 -2.10 13.29 -5.43
N ASN A 252 -2.02 12.87 -4.17
CA ASN A 252 -3.17 12.92 -3.27
C ASN A 252 -3.57 14.39 -3.02
N GLU A 253 -4.80 14.76 -3.40
CA GLU A 253 -5.27 16.14 -3.36
C GLU A 253 -5.31 16.71 -1.94
N LYS A 254 -5.83 15.94 -0.98
CA LYS A 254 -5.92 16.35 0.43
C LYS A 254 -4.55 16.68 1.00
N ALA A 255 -3.56 15.81 0.81
CA ALA A 255 -2.19 16.04 1.23
C ALA A 255 -1.56 17.26 0.55
N LEU A 256 -1.84 17.49 -0.74
CA LEU A 256 -1.40 18.69 -1.46
C LEU A 256 -2.02 19.97 -0.86
N ARG A 257 -3.31 19.95 -0.56
CA ARG A 257 -4.03 21.07 0.08
C ARG A 257 -3.48 21.34 1.48
N ASP A 258 -3.35 20.31 2.32
CA ASP A 258 -2.80 20.42 3.67
C ASP A 258 -1.41 21.06 3.67
N ILE A 259 -0.50 20.59 2.80
CA ILE A 259 0.87 21.14 2.71
C ILE A 259 0.83 22.58 2.22
N PHE A 260 0.02 22.88 1.20
CA PHE A 260 -0.11 24.24 0.67
C PHE A 260 -0.64 25.20 1.73
N GLU A 261 -1.67 24.80 2.48
CA GLU A 261 -2.26 25.60 3.53
C GLU A 261 -1.31 25.81 4.71
N GLN A 262 -0.59 24.78 5.14
CA GLN A 262 0.46 24.91 6.16
C GLN A 262 1.56 25.88 5.70
N THR A 263 1.98 25.79 4.44
CA THR A 263 3.02 26.64 3.87
C THR A 263 2.60 28.11 3.84
N VAL A 264 1.34 28.38 3.49
CA VAL A 264 0.82 29.75 3.44
C VAL A 264 0.44 30.27 4.83
N SER A 265 0.01 29.39 5.75
CA SER A 265 -0.47 29.76 7.09
C SER A 265 0.63 29.90 8.14
N ALA A 266 1.79 29.26 7.96
CA ALA A 266 2.92 29.33 8.90
C ALA A 266 3.49 30.76 9.12
N ASP A 267 3.18 31.70 8.23
CA ASP A 267 3.50 33.13 8.39
C ASP A 267 2.26 34.00 8.73
N LEU A 268 1.06 33.40 8.87
CA LEU A 268 -0.23 34.08 9.04
C LEU A 268 -0.84 33.92 10.46
N GLU A 269 -0.04 33.90 11.52
CA GLU A 269 -0.53 33.89 12.94
C GLU A 269 -1.51 35.04 13.30
N LYS A 270 -1.76 35.97 12.37
CA LYS A 270 -2.82 36.96 12.44
C LYS A 270 -3.62 36.93 11.14
N PHE A 271 -4.90 36.55 11.23
CA PHE A 271 -5.91 36.50 10.16
C PHE A 271 -6.16 37.84 9.39
N GLU A 272 -5.27 38.83 9.49
CA GLU A 272 -5.35 40.11 8.78
C GLU A 272 -4.00 40.54 8.13
N VAL A 273 -3.00 39.67 8.04
CA VAL A 273 -1.73 40.03 7.39
C VAL A 273 -1.76 39.60 5.91
N SER A 274 -1.62 40.58 5.03
CA SER A 274 -1.54 40.42 3.58
C SER A 274 -0.47 39.39 3.18
N LEU A 275 -0.80 38.47 2.26
CA LEU A 275 0.10 37.51 1.58
C LEU A 275 1.41 38.12 1.03
N ASN A 276 1.48 39.45 0.96
CA ASN A 276 2.68 40.23 0.61
C ASN A 276 3.85 40.07 1.61
N SER A 277 3.66 39.41 2.76
CA SER A 277 4.71 39.18 3.77
C SER A 277 5.22 37.74 3.87
N LEU A 278 4.81 36.83 2.97
CA LEU A 278 5.35 35.47 2.94
C LEU A 278 6.87 35.50 2.79
N LYS A 279 7.58 34.77 3.64
CA LYS A 279 9.01 34.53 3.43
C LYS A 279 9.22 33.90 2.06
N GLU A 280 10.35 34.23 1.45
CA GLU A 280 10.71 33.78 0.12
C GLU A 280 10.69 32.25 -0.02
N GLU A 281 11.15 31.53 1.01
CA GLU A 281 11.15 30.06 1.06
C GLU A 281 9.72 29.50 1.05
N CYS A 282 8.81 30.07 1.84
CA CYS A 282 7.40 29.69 1.87
C CYS A 282 6.70 29.99 0.55
N LEU A 283 7.03 31.12 -0.09
CA LEU A 283 6.47 31.48 -1.41
C LEU A 283 6.94 30.51 -2.50
N MET A 284 8.22 30.11 -2.49
CA MET A 284 8.76 29.10 -3.40
C MET A 284 8.06 27.76 -3.20
N GLU A 285 7.91 27.32 -1.95
CA GLU A 285 7.26 26.06 -1.60
C GLU A 285 5.77 26.06 -2.01
N ALA A 286 5.05 27.16 -1.76
CA ALA A 286 3.64 27.31 -2.15
C ALA A 286 3.47 27.24 -3.68
N TRP A 287 4.34 27.94 -4.43
CA TRP A 287 4.32 27.86 -5.89
C TRP A 287 4.68 26.48 -6.43
N LYS A 288 5.57 25.75 -5.75
CA LYS A 288 5.96 24.37 -6.13
C LYS A 288 4.75 23.45 -6.11
N TRP A 289 4.04 23.43 -4.98
CA TRP A 289 2.86 22.59 -4.82
C TRP A 289 1.69 23.05 -5.70
N GLN A 290 1.49 24.36 -5.86
CA GLN A 290 0.47 24.88 -6.78
C GLN A 290 0.75 24.46 -8.23
N LYS A 291 1.98 24.62 -8.74
CA LYS A 291 2.32 24.23 -10.13
C LYS A 291 2.20 22.71 -10.33
N PHE A 292 2.61 21.91 -9.35
CA PHE A 292 2.46 20.46 -9.41
C PHE A 292 0.98 20.03 -9.36
N ALA A 293 0.16 20.65 -8.51
CA ALA A 293 -1.27 20.41 -8.45
C ALA A 293 -2.01 20.81 -9.74
N LEU A 294 -1.65 21.94 -10.35
CA LEU A 294 -2.18 22.36 -11.64
C LEU A 294 -1.88 21.36 -12.75
N PHE A 295 -0.70 20.74 -12.72
CA PHE A 295 -0.36 19.64 -13.63
C PHE A 295 -1.29 18.42 -13.45
N LEU A 296 -1.70 18.13 -12.21
CA LEU A 296 -2.64 17.05 -11.87
C LEU A 296 -4.12 17.42 -12.13
N GLY A 297 -4.41 18.69 -12.42
CA GLY A 297 -5.76 19.19 -12.66
C GLY A 297 -6.44 19.87 -11.46
N PHE A 298 -5.71 20.09 -10.36
CA PHE A 298 -6.21 20.76 -9.16
C PHE A 298 -5.72 22.21 -9.09
N ASP A 299 -6.55 23.09 -8.52
CA ASP A 299 -6.15 24.44 -8.17
C ASP A 299 -6.19 24.59 -6.64
N LEU A 300 -5.01 24.61 -5.99
CA LEU A 300 -4.90 24.72 -4.53
C LEU A 300 -5.15 26.15 -4.06
N ALA A 301 -4.91 27.14 -4.93
CA ALA A 301 -5.14 28.55 -4.65
C ALA A 301 -6.63 28.91 -4.65
N LYS A 302 -7.44 28.19 -5.44
CA LYS A 302 -8.89 28.34 -5.44
C LYS A 302 -9.49 27.96 -4.08
N GLY A 303 -10.33 28.85 -3.57
CA GLY A 303 -11.09 28.66 -2.34
C GLY A 303 -12.11 27.53 -2.43
N ASN A 304 -12.46 26.96 -1.28
CA ASN A 304 -13.39 25.84 -1.14
C ASN A 304 -14.72 26.27 -0.50
N TYR A 305 -15.30 27.36 -1.01
CA TYR A 305 -16.58 27.89 -0.54
C TYR A 305 -17.69 26.82 -0.60
N ARG A 306 -18.29 26.52 0.55
CA ARG A 306 -19.51 25.72 0.70
C ARG A 306 -20.58 26.59 1.35
N THR A 307 -21.78 26.54 0.79
CA THR A 307 -22.97 27.15 1.38
C THR A 307 -23.82 26.03 1.97
N TYR A 308 -24.22 26.16 3.23
CA TYR A 308 -25.11 25.21 3.88
C TYR A 308 -26.17 25.95 4.69
N GLY A 309 -27.28 25.26 4.95
CA GLY A 309 -28.36 25.77 5.78
C GLY A 309 -27.95 25.68 7.25
N ILE A 310 -28.18 26.75 8.00
CA ILE A 310 -28.14 26.75 9.46
C ILE A 310 -29.48 27.16 10.04
N ASP A 311 -29.76 26.70 11.26
CA ASP A 311 -30.89 27.13 12.06
C ASP A 311 -30.67 28.53 12.69
N GLU A 312 -31.64 29.02 13.46
CA GLU A 312 -31.56 30.30 14.18
C GLU A 312 -30.49 30.34 15.30
N TYR A 313 -29.92 29.18 15.65
CA TYR A 313 -28.88 29.01 16.67
C TYR A 313 -27.48 28.80 16.07
N GLY A 314 -27.37 28.66 14.75
CA GLY A 314 -26.12 28.44 14.03
C GLY A 314 -25.69 26.98 13.91
N ASN A 315 -26.57 26.03 14.21
CA ASN A 315 -26.33 24.60 13.95
C ASN A 315 -26.73 24.25 12.52
N ASP A 316 -26.23 23.12 12.01
CA ASP A 316 -26.65 22.60 10.71
C ASP A 316 -28.17 22.42 10.67
N TYR A 317 -28.79 22.91 9.59
CA TYR A 317 -30.24 22.93 9.46
C TYR A 317 -30.76 21.52 9.20
N ASP A 318 -31.53 21.01 10.17
CA ASP A 318 -32.27 19.75 10.09
C ASP A 318 -33.73 20.04 9.67
N ASP A 319 -34.13 19.51 8.52
CA ASP A 319 -35.46 19.72 7.96
C ASP A 319 -36.57 18.95 8.70
N ASP A 320 -36.23 17.93 9.49
CA ASP A 320 -37.15 17.21 10.36
C ASP A 320 -37.65 18.06 11.55
N ILE A 321 -36.84 19.04 12.00
CA ILE A 321 -37.18 19.92 13.13
C ILE A 321 -38.03 21.12 12.64
N GLY A 322 -37.79 21.58 11.40
CA GLY A 322 -38.51 22.68 10.75
C GLY A 322 -38.25 24.06 11.37
N GLY A 323 -38.08 25.09 10.53
CA GLY A 323 -37.84 26.45 11.01
C GLY A 323 -37.40 27.40 9.89
N PRO A 324 -37.08 28.67 10.23
CA PRO A 324 -36.40 29.55 9.27
C PRO A 324 -35.00 29.01 8.97
N ILE A 325 -34.71 28.80 7.68
CA ILE A 325 -33.37 28.47 7.20
C ILE A 325 -32.57 29.75 6.95
N TYR A 326 -31.32 29.78 7.44
CA TYR A 326 -30.35 30.82 7.12
C TYR A 326 -29.21 30.19 6.31
N VAL A 327 -28.61 30.96 5.41
CA VAL A 327 -27.47 30.49 4.61
C VAL A 327 -26.19 30.90 5.32
N ALA A 328 -25.38 29.92 5.69
CA ALA A 328 -24.01 30.12 6.12
C ALA A 328 -23.04 29.85 4.97
N GLU A 329 -22.00 30.67 4.86
CA GLU A 329 -20.86 30.41 3.99
C GLU A 329 -19.69 29.95 4.87
N VAL A 330 -19.19 28.75 4.62
CA VAL A 330 -17.94 28.25 5.21
C VAL A 330 -16.98 27.88 4.09
N GLY A 331 -15.70 28.15 4.33
CA GLY A 331 -14.65 27.84 3.40
C GLY A 331 -13.61 28.95 3.35
N ARG A 332 -12.47 28.61 2.77
CA ARG A 332 -11.36 29.52 2.57
C ARG A 332 -11.59 30.34 1.31
N LYS A 333 -11.22 31.61 1.35
CA LYS A 333 -11.15 32.45 0.16
C LYS A 333 -10.02 32.01 -0.78
N ASP A 334 -10.09 32.49 -2.02
CA ASP A 334 -8.99 32.36 -2.98
C ASP A 334 -7.69 32.97 -2.41
N ILE A 335 -6.58 32.25 -2.61
CA ILE A 335 -5.24 32.69 -2.21
C ILE A 335 -4.51 33.24 -3.43
N TYR A 336 -4.04 34.48 -3.34
CA TYR A 336 -3.28 35.13 -4.40
C TYR A 336 -1.79 35.10 -4.08
N LEU A 337 -1.05 34.19 -4.73
CA LEU A 337 0.41 34.11 -4.58
C LEU A 337 1.10 35.24 -5.36
N SER A 338 2.08 35.89 -4.72
CA SER A 338 2.91 36.90 -5.38
C SER A 338 3.76 36.27 -6.49
N PRO A 339 3.93 36.91 -7.65
CA PRO A 339 4.72 36.35 -8.75
C PRO A 339 6.21 36.23 -8.38
N LEU A 340 6.85 35.16 -8.85
CA LEU A 340 8.29 34.93 -8.64
C LEU A 340 9.14 35.66 -9.67
N PRO A 341 10.37 36.10 -9.31
CA PRO A 341 11.38 36.49 -10.28
C PRO A 341 11.73 35.35 -11.24
N LYS A 342 11.99 35.67 -12.52
CA LYS A 342 12.25 34.69 -13.59
C LYS A 342 13.34 33.65 -13.26
N GLU A 343 14.41 34.07 -12.58
CA GLU A 343 15.51 33.18 -12.20
C GLU A 343 15.06 32.07 -11.24
N LYS A 344 14.18 32.42 -10.29
CA LYS A 344 13.62 31.48 -9.31
C LYS A 344 12.52 30.63 -9.92
N GLU A 345 11.73 31.20 -10.82
CA GLU A 345 10.75 30.46 -11.59
C GLU A 345 11.41 29.31 -12.38
N TYR A 346 12.57 29.56 -13.00
CA TYR A 346 13.33 28.50 -13.67
C TYR A 346 13.79 27.38 -12.72
N LEU A 347 14.25 27.72 -11.52
CA LEU A 347 14.64 26.70 -10.52
C LEU A 347 13.45 25.89 -10.06
N LEU A 348 12.32 26.56 -9.79
CA LEU A 348 11.07 25.95 -9.41
C LEU A 348 10.55 24.98 -10.48
N ASP A 349 10.56 25.41 -11.74
CA ASP A 349 10.09 24.59 -12.85
C ASP A 349 10.88 23.29 -12.96
N ARG A 350 12.19 23.32 -12.71
CA ARG A 350 13.03 22.11 -12.67
C ARG A 350 12.67 21.17 -11.51
N GLU A 351 12.31 21.69 -10.34
CA GLU A 351 11.86 20.87 -9.22
C GLU A 351 10.49 20.25 -9.50
N VAL A 352 9.56 21.03 -10.06
CA VAL A 352 8.25 20.54 -10.47
C VAL A 352 8.37 19.48 -11.56
N GLU A 353 9.28 19.65 -12.52
CA GLU A 353 9.58 18.61 -13.53
C GLU A 353 10.08 17.30 -12.90
N GLN A 354 10.88 17.37 -11.83
CA GLN A 354 11.31 16.17 -11.11
C GLN A 354 10.13 15.48 -10.41
N LEU A 355 9.20 16.25 -9.81
CA LEU A 355 7.98 15.71 -9.22
C LEU A 355 7.07 15.07 -10.28
N ILE A 356 6.90 15.73 -11.43
CA ILE A 356 6.14 15.19 -12.57
C ILE A 356 6.78 13.91 -13.09
N TYR A 357 8.12 13.89 -13.21
CA TYR A 357 8.84 12.69 -13.62
C TYR A 357 8.65 11.56 -12.62
N PHE A 358 8.79 11.84 -11.31
CA PHE A 358 8.52 10.86 -10.26
C PHE A 358 7.10 10.30 -10.37
N TYR A 359 6.09 11.18 -10.40
CA TYR A 359 4.67 10.81 -10.49
C TYR A 359 4.36 9.97 -11.72
N ARG A 360 4.84 10.36 -12.90
CA ARG A 360 4.62 9.61 -14.16
C ARG A 360 5.29 8.24 -14.19
N ASN A 361 6.31 8.02 -13.36
CA ASN A 361 7.04 6.76 -13.29
C ASN A 361 6.70 5.97 -12.01
N LEU A 362 5.63 6.32 -11.30
CA LEU A 362 5.10 5.50 -10.22
C LEU A 362 4.68 4.14 -10.78
N ASN A 363 5.26 3.09 -10.23
CA ASN A 363 4.91 1.70 -10.54
C ASN A 363 4.72 0.97 -9.23
N GLU A 364 3.66 1.34 -8.52
CA GLU A 364 3.32 0.81 -7.22
C GLU A 364 2.22 -0.23 -7.35
N PHE A 365 2.45 -1.39 -6.75
CA PHE A 365 1.45 -2.44 -6.68
C PHE A 365 0.56 -2.21 -5.47
N VAL A 366 -0.71 -1.88 -5.71
CA VAL A 366 -1.72 -1.83 -4.66
C VAL A 366 -2.59 -3.07 -4.76
N PHE A 367 -2.79 -3.73 -3.62
CA PHE A 367 -3.75 -4.80 -3.51
C PHE A 367 -5.13 -4.21 -3.23
N ASP A 368 -6.08 -4.49 -4.12
CA ASP A 368 -7.49 -4.22 -3.89
C ASP A 368 -8.21 -5.54 -3.64
N ARG A 369 -8.91 -5.62 -2.52
CA ARG A 369 -9.69 -6.79 -2.14
C ARG A 369 -10.94 -6.95 -3.03
N TYR A 370 -11.54 -5.84 -3.47
CA TYR A 370 -12.79 -5.81 -4.21
C TYR A 370 -12.63 -5.00 -5.52
N PRO A 371 -11.93 -5.55 -6.53
CA PRO A 371 -11.54 -4.82 -7.74
C PRO A 371 -12.70 -4.30 -8.62
N SER A 372 -13.96 -4.63 -8.29
CA SER A 372 -15.15 -4.11 -8.96
C SER A 372 -15.58 -2.71 -8.51
N ILE A 373 -14.97 -2.16 -7.45
CA ILE A 373 -15.24 -0.80 -6.98
C ILE A 373 -14.08 0.07 -7.46
N SER A 374 -14.13 0.49 -8.73
CA SER A 374 -13.15 1.45 -9.24
C SER A 374 -13.49 2.85 -8.75
N SER A 375 -12.78 3.30 -7.74
CA SER A 375 -12.53 4.71 -7.47
C SER A 375 -11.05 4.86 -7.14
N ASN A 376 -10.52 6.05 -7.36
CA ASN A 376 -9.10 6.31 -7.17
C ASN A 376 -8.64 5.77 -5.81
N VAL A 377 -7.68 4.84 -5.80
CA VAL A 377 -7.10 4.24 -4.58
C VAL A 377 -6.56 5.29 -3.58
N TRP A 378 -6.38 6.53 -4.04
CA TRP A 378 -5.92 7.67 -3.25
C TRP A 378 -6.94 8.79 -3.11
N SER A 379 -8.13 8.69 -3.72
CA SER A 379 -9.27 9.45 -3.22
C SER A 379 -9.73 8.68 -1.99
N GLU A 380 -9.68 9.34 -0.83
CA GLU A 380 -10.74 9.08 0.12
C GLU A 380 -12.01 9.34 -0.69
N ASP A 381 -12.70 8.28 -1.09
CA ASP A 381 -14.13 8.43 -1.33
C ASP A 381 -14.64 8.91 0.02
N GLU A 382 -14.75 10.24 0.09
CA GLU A 382 -15.65 10.91 1.00
C GLU A 382 -16.92 10.08 0.96
N TRP A 383 -17.36 9.65 2.13
CA TRP A 383 -18.74 9.33 2.34
C TRP A 383 -19.52 10.51 1.75
N ASN A 384 -20.00 10.33 0.52
CA ASN A 384 -21.05 11.14 -0.02
C ASN A 384 -22.23 10.81 0.88
N ASP A 385 -22.37 11.56 1.96
CA ASP A 385 -23.66 11.93 2.50
C ASP A 385 -24.38 12.76 1.43
N GLU A 386 -24.67 12.11 0.30
CA GLU A 386 -25.73 12.47 -0.64
C GLU A 386 -26.85 11.46 -0.42
N GLU A 387 -27.44 11.47 0.78
CA GLU A 387 -28.86 11.18 0.91
C GLU A 387 -29.60 12.51 1.08
N TYR A 388 -30.02 13.01 -0.09
CA TYR A 388 -31.18 13.86 -0.41
C TYR A 388 -31.55 15.07 0.45
#